data_AF-A0A814P8J9-F1
#
_entry.id   AF-A0A814P8J9-F1
#
_cell.length_a   1.000
_cell.length_b   1.000
_cell.length_c   1.000
_cell.angle_alpha   90.00
_cell.angle_beta   90.00
_cell.angle_gamma   90.00
#
_symmetry.space_group_name_H-M   'P 1'
#
loop_
_entity.id
_entity.type
_entity.pdbx_description
1 polymer ?
#
loop_
_entity_poly.entity_id
_entity_poly.type
_entity_poly.pdbx_seq_one_letter_code
_entity_poly.pdbx_strand_id
1 'polypeptide(L)'
;MPYTHRRYILAAALAETALLTNDSSLQQQFYSQAAAFAQNGLSLQEPSGFNPEKGGYDSSYNAYGLYQACNYLVVCPDSSLQQQLTNMLSKSFVWQLTRMNSDGSANLTGNTRVTAIPGTGEVARSGYDKNYDYKATIYAFELGSVLLQSETLHNEARLVASYVGYIH
;
A
#
# COMPACT_ATOMS: atom_id res chain seq x y z
N MET A 1 -12.37 8.36 11.21
CA MET A 1 -10.93 8.15 11.03
C MET A 1 -10.69 7.43 9.71
N PRO A 2 -9.78 7.90 8.85
CA PRO A 2 -9.56 7.30 7.52
C PRO A 2 -8.89 5.92 7.61
N TYR A 3 -9.21 5.07 6.65
CA TYR A 3 -8.57 3.78 6.38
C TYR A 3 -8.15 3.80 4.91
N THR A 4 -7.03 4.46 4.65
CA THR A 4 -6.65 4.83 3.28
C THR A 4 -6.35 3.60 2.42
N HIS A 5 -5.78 2.53 3.00
CA HIS A 5 -5.56 1.25 2.29
C HIS A 5 -6.83 0.73 1.60
N ARG A 6 -8.01 0.90 2.20
CA ARG A 6 -9.28 0.40 1.63
C ARG A 6 -9.65 1.11 0.33
N ARG A 7 -9.21 2.35 0.15
CA ARG A 7 -9.45 3.10 -1.09
C ARG A 7 -8.70 2.47 -2.26
N TYR A 8 -7.44 2.15 -2.04
CA TYR A 8 -6.62 1.52 -3.08
C TYR A 8 -6.99 0.06 -3.35
N ILE A 9 -7.46 -0.70 -2.33
CA ILE A 9 -8.05 -2.03 -2.56
C ILE A 9 -9.24 -1.94 -3.52
N LEU A 10 -10.19 -1.05 -3.24
CA LEU A 10 -11.40 -0.91 -4.05
C LEU A 10 -11.07 -0.39 -5.44
N ALA A 11 -10.15 0.57 -5.56
CA ALA A 11 -9.70 1.07 -6.84
C ALA A 11 -9.08 -0.04 -7.72
N ALA A 12 -8.13 -0.80 -7.18
CA ALA A 12 -7.50 -1.91 -7.89
C ALA A 12 -8.53 -2.97 -8.31
N ALA A 13 -9.35 -3.45 -7.37
CA ALA A 13 -10.33 -4.50 -7.63
C ALA A 13 -11.35 -4.09 -8.71
N LEU A 14 -11.86 -2.86 -8.67
CA LEU A 14 -12.83 -2.38 -9.66
C LEU A 14 -12.19 -2.20 -11.04
N ALA A 15 -10.97 -1.66 -11.11
CA ALA A 15 -10.28 -1.46 -12.39
C ALA A 15 -9.85 -2.79 -13.04
N GLU A 16 -9.36 -3.74 -12.25
CA GLU A 16 -9.08 -5.10 -12.72
C GLU A 16 -10.38 -5.78 -13.20
N THR A 17 -11.50 -5.60 -12.50
CA THR A 17 -12.81 -6.10 -12.94
C THR A 17 -13.24 -5.43 -14.26
N ALA A 18 -13.00 -4.14 -14.43
CA ALA A 18 -13.31 -3.40 -15.64
C ALA A 18 -12.54 -3.94 -16.86
N LEU A 19 -11.27 -4.36 -16.67
CA LEU A 19 -10.47 -4.99 -17.72
C LEU A 19 -11.01 -6.35 -18.15
N LEU A 20 -11.57 -7.11 -17.21
CA LEU A 20 -12.07 -8.47 -17.47
C LEU A 20 -13.52 -8.47 -17.99
N THR A 21 -14.21 -7.33 -17.94
CA THR A 21 -15.60 -7.24 -18.35
C THR A 21 -15.71 -6.96 -19.85
N ASN A 22 -16.41 -7.83 -20.59
CA ASN A 22 -16.67 -7.69 -22.04
C ASN A 22 -17.90 -6.81 -22.35
N ASP A 23 -18.36 -6.01 -21.39
CA ASP A 23 -19.47 -5.05 -21.53
C ASP A 23 -18.91 -3.64 -21.34
N SER A 24 -18.99 -2.82 -22.40
CA SER A 24 -18.41 -1.47 -22.42
C SER A 24 -19.09 -0.51 -21.44
N SER A 25 -20.37 -0.71 -21.14
CA SER A 25 -21.09 0.11 -20.15
C SER A 25 -20.61 -0.21 -18.74
N LEU A 26 -20.51 -1.50 -18.41
CA LEU A 26 -20.01 -1.95 -17.10
C LEU A 26 -18.54 -1.59 -16.91
N GLN A 27 -17.72 -1.75 -17.95
CA GLN A 27 -16.32 -1.35 -17.94
C GLN A 27 -16.18 0.14 -17.58
N GLN A 28 -16.93 1.02 -18.25
CA GLN A 28 -16.90 2.46 -17.97
C GLN A 28 -17.36 2.78 -16.54
N GLN A 29 -18.40 2.10 -16.05
CA GLN A 29 -18.88 2.28 -14.68
C GLN A 29 -17.83 1.88 -13.65
N PHE A 30 -17.19 0.73 -13.81
CA PHE A 30 -16.16 0.25 -12.90
C PHE A 30 -14.91 1.14 -12.91
N TYR A 31 -14.43 1.59 -14.06
CA TYR A 31 -13.31 2.53 -14.11
C TYR A 31 -13.63 3.87 -13.44
N SER A 32 -14.84 4.40 -13.64
CA SER A 32 -15.28 5.63 -12.97
C SER A 32 -15.28 5.48 -11.45
N GLN A 33 -15.82 4.36 -10.94
CA GLN A 33 -15.80 4.08 -9.49
C GLN A 33 -14.39 3.87 -8.96
N ALA A 34 -13.53 3.15 -9.69
CA ALA A 34 -12.14 2.94 -9.34
C ALA A 34 -11.40 4.28 -9.21
N ALA A 35 -11.58 5.19 -10.18
CA ALA A 35 -10.99 6.51 -10.17
C ALA A 35 -11.47 7.34 -8.97
N ALA A 36 -12.76 7.29 -8.63
CA ALA A 36 -13.31 7.98 -7.47
C ALA A 36 -12.68 7.49 -6.14
N PHE A 37 -12.49 6.17 -5.99
CA PHE A 37 -11.80 5.63 -4.82
C PHE A 37 -10.32 6.05 -4.77
N ALA A 38 -9.61 5.98 -5.90
CA ALA A 38 -8.21 6.40 -5.96
C ALA A 38 -8.04 7.89 -5.65
N GLN A 39 -8.88 8.77 -6.22
CA GLN A 39 -8.90 10.20 -5.92
C GLN A 39 -9.18 10.47 -4.45
N ASN A 40 -10.11 9.73 -3.83
CA ASN A 40 -10.32 9.84 -2.40
C ASN A 40 -9.09 9.39 -1.60
N GLY A 41 -8.41 8.33 -2.01
CA GLY A 41 -7.14 7.89 -1.41
C GLY A 41 -6.07 8.98 -1.50
N LEU A 42 -5.89 9.57 -2.69
CA LEU A 42 -4.95 10.67 -2.94
C LEU A 42 -5.21 11.88 -2.03
N SER A 43 -6.49 12.26 -1.85
CA SER A 43 -6.87 13.39 -0.98
C SER A 43 -6.59 13.18 0.50
N LEU A 44 -6.31 11.94 0.92
CA LEU A 44 -6.06 11.57 2.31
C LEU A 44 -4.57 11.46 2.63
N GLN A 45 -3.67 11.48 1.64
CA GLN A 45 -2.24 11.37 1.91
C GLN A 45 -1.78 12.54 2.79
N GLU A 46 -1.09 12.22 3.88
CA GLU A 46 -0.52 13.24 4.75
C GLU A 46 0.68 13.92 4.07
N PRO A 47 0.98 15.20 4.36
CA PRO A 47 2.08 15.92 3.71
C PRO A 47 3.46 15.25 3.88
N SER A 48 3.64 14.47 4.96
CA SER A 48 4.86 13.69 5.22
C SER A 48 4.99 12.42 4.38
N GLY A 49 3.94 12.02 3.64
CA GLY A 49 3.96 10.95 2.65
C GLY A 49 3.20 9.68 3.04
N PHE A 50 2.89 9.46 4.32
CA PHE A 50 2.12 8.27 4.72
C PHE A 50 0.64 8.38 4.37
N ASN A 51 0.03 7.24 4.11
CA ASN A 51 -1.41 7.11 3.96
C ASN A 51 -2.02 6.79 5.33
N PRO A 52 -2.91 7.63 5.88
CA PRO A 52 -3.35 7.50 7.26
C PRO A 52 -4.26 6.29 7.50
N GLU A 53 -4.10 5.72 8.69
CA GLU A 53 -4.74 4.51 9.20
C GLU A 53 -5.23 4.77 10.63
N LYS A 54 -6.55 4.80 10.83
CA LYS A 54 -7.19 4.99 12.15
C LYS A 54 -6.70 6.25 12.89
N GLY A 55 -6.49 7.35 12.17
CA GLY A 55 -6.14 8.66 12.77
C GLY A 55 -4.65 8.88 13.04
N GLY A 56 -3.79 7.99 12.55
CA GLY A 56 -2.33 8.18 12.53
C GLY A 56 -1.73 7.32 11.42
N TYR A 57 -0.45 6.97 11.53
CA TYR A 57 0.17 6.04 10.59
C TYR A 57 0.11 4.61 11.10
N ASP A 58 0.15 3.66 10.17
CA ASP A 58 0.44 2.28 10.47
C ASP A 58 1.28 1.71 9.32
N SER A 59 2.55 1.40 9.58
CA SER A 59 3.48 0.98 8.54
C SER A 59 3.12 -0.36 7.89
N SER A 60 2.29 -1.20 8.53
CA SER A 60 1.84 -2.46 7.94
C SER A 60 0.69 -2.22 6.96
N TYR A 61 -0.31 -1.44 7.38
CA TYR A 61 -1.44 -1.10 6.51
C TYR A 61 -1.05 -0.10 5.41
N ASN A 62 -0.07 0.78 5.66
CA ASN A 62 0.49 1.63 4.62
C ASN A 62 1.13 0.77 3.53
N ALA A 63 2.01 -0.18 3.87
CA ALA A 63 2.61 -1.09 2.90
C ALA A 63 1.55 -1.86 2.09
N TYR A 64 0.52 -2.40 2.74
CA TYR A 64 -0.59 -3.06 2.05
C TYR A 64 -1.35 -2.10 1.12
N GLY A 65 -1.62 -0.87 1.56
CA GLY A 65 -2.22 0.17 0.72
C GLY A 65 -1.37 0.53 -0.49
N LEU A 66 -0.04 0.60 -0.33
CA LEU A 66 0.89 0.86 -1.43
C LEU A 66 0.93 -0.27 -2.44
N TYR A 67 0.97 -1.52 -1.99
CA TYR A 67 0.86 -2.67 -2.89
C TYR A 67 -0.40 -2.58 -3.76
N GLN A 68 -1.55 -2.29 -3.16
CA GLN A 68 -2.80 -2.15 -3.92
C GLN A 68 -2.84 -0.91 -4.81
N ALA A 69 -2.22 0.20 -4.40
CA ALA A 69 -2.10 1.39 -5.23
C ALA A 69 -1.20 1.13 -6.46
N CYS A 70 -0.13 0.37 -6.30
CA CYS A 70 0.70 -0.10 -7.41
C CYS A 70 -0.09 -0.99 -8.38
N ASN A 71 -0.89 -1.94 -7.88
CA ASN A 71 -1.77 -2.75 -8.74
C ASN A 71 -2.75 -1.87 -9.52
N TYR A 72 -3.39 -0.89 -8.86
CA TYR A 72 -4.26 0.05 -9.55
C TYR A 72 -3.52 0.87 -10.61
N LEU A 73 -2.29 1.32 -10.34
CA LEU A 73 -1.50 2.10 -11.30
C LEU A 73 -1.27 1.34 -12.62
N VAL A 74 -1.03 0.03 -12.56
CA VAL A 74 -0.82 -0.83 -13.74
C VAL A 74 -2.05 -0.84 -14.67
N VAL A 75 -3.25 -0.78 -14.09
CA VAL A 75 -4.53 -0.94 -14.81
C VAL A 75 -5.33 0.36 -14.94
N CYS A 76 -4.80 1.48 -14.45
CA CYS A 76 -5.47 2.77 -14.48
C CYS A 76 -5.50 3.32 -15.92
N PRO A 77 -6.68 3.63 -16.52
CA PRO A 77 -6.75 4.12 -17.89
C PRO A 77 -6.50 5.63 -18.03
N ASP A 78 -6.52 6.38 -16.93
CA ASP A 78 -6.41 7.85 -16.92
C ASP A 78 -4.95 8.26 -16.63
N SER A 79 -4.28 8.86 -17.62
CA SER A 79 -2.87 9.27 -17.51
C SER A 79 -2.62 10.38 -16.49
N SER A 80 -3.58 11.28 -16.26
CA SER A 80 -3.47 12.32 -15.23
C SER A 80 -3.53 11.68 -13.84
N LEU A 81 -4.45 10.73 -13.66
CA LEU A 81 -4.56 10.00 -12.41
C LEU A 81 -3.36 9.08 -12.17
N GLN A 82 -2.82 8.45 -13.22
CA GLN A 82 -1.55 7.72 -13.15
C GLN A 82 -0.42 8.61 -12.62
N GLN A 83 -0.25 9.81 -13.16
CA GLN A 83 0.80 10.73 -12.70
C GLN A 83 0.62 11.14 -11.23
N GLN A 84 -0.63 11.38 -10.80
CA GLN A 84 -0.93 11.69 -9.41
C GLN A 84 -0.61 10.52 -8.48
N LEU A 85 -0.95 9.29 -8.88
CA LEU A 85 -0.61 8.07 -8.15
C LEU A 85 0.90 7.85 -8.07
N THR A 86 1.62 8.02 -9.17
CA THR A 86 3.09 7.94 -9.19
C THR A 86 3.70 8.92 -8.19
N ASN A 87 3.22 10.16 -8.14
CA ASN A 87 3.69 11.16 -7.18
C ASN A 87 3.37 10.77 -5.73
N MET A 88 2.18 10.25 -5.47
CA MET A 88 1.77 9.75 -4.15
C MET A 88 2.64 8.57 -3.71
N LEU A 89 2.82 7.58 -4.58
CA LEU A 89 3.63 6.38 -4.35
C LEU A 89 5.08 6.76 -4.04
N SER A 90 5.69 7.62 -4.84
CA SER A 90 7.07 8.07 -4.61
C SER A 90 7.26 8.66 -3.22
N LYS A 91 6.35 9.54 -2.77
CA LYS A 91 6.40 10.10 -1.41
C LYS A 91 6.17 9.05 -0.33
N SER A 92 5.21 8.16 -0.55
CA SER A 92 4.82 7.19 0.46
C SER A 92 5.85 6.07 0.62
N PHE A 93 6.53 5.68 -0.46
CA PHE A 93 7.66 4.76 -0.40
C PHE A 93 8.86 5.37 0.32
N VAL A 94 9.18 6.64 0.07
CA VAL A 94 10.21 7.36 0.86
C VAL A 94 9.87 7.31 2.35
N TRP A 95 8.62 7.58 2.72
CA TRP A 95 8.18 7.46 4.11
C TRP A 95 8.27 6.02 4.62
N GLN A 96 7.80 5.03 3.85
CA GLN A 96 7.76 3.62 4.25
C GLN A 96 9.18 3.07 4.49
N LEU A 97 10.17 3.50 3.71
CA LEU A 97 11.57 3.13 3.91
C LEU A 97 12.10 3.58 5.28
N THR A 98 11.64 4.72 5.82
CA THR A 98 12.01 5.15 7.19
C THR A 98 11.47 4.24 8.28
N ARG A 99 10.54 3.34 7.92
CA ARG A 99 9.92 2.37 8.83
C ARG A 99 10.54 0.99 8.73
N MET A 100 11.62 0.85 7.96
CA MET A 100 12.43 -0.35 7.91
C MET A 100 13.74 -0.13 8.66
N ASN A 101 14.16 -1.15 9.42
CA ASN A 101 15.47 -1.18 10.05
C ASN A 101 16.50 -1.75 9.06
N SER A 102 17.78 -1.55 9.35
CA SER A 102 18.89 -2.01 8.50
C SER A 102 19.02 -3.53 8.35
N ASP A 103 18.28 -4.31 9.15
CA ASP A 103 18.22 -5.77 9.07
C ASP A 103 16.99 -6.28 8.29
N GLY A 104 16.15 -5.38 7.77
CA GLY A 104 14.89 -5.73 7.08
C GLY A 104 13.69 -5.91 7.99
N SER A 105 13.85 -5.78 9.31
CA SER A 105 12.73 -5.77 10.25
C SER A 105 11.98 -4.45 10.24
N ALA A 106 10.67 -4.48 10.50
CA ALA A 106 9.85 -3.27 10.55
C ALA A 106 9.98 -2.54 11.90
N ASN A 107 10.19 -1.23 11.85
CA ASN A 107 10.01 -0.36 13.01
C ASN A 107 8.51 -0.07 13.20
N LEU A 108 7.95 -0.55 14.31
CA LEU A 108 6.53 -0.42 14.65
C LEU A 108 6.22 0.75 15.60
N THR A 109 7.24 1.53 15.98
CA THR A 109 7.08 2.65 16.92
C THR A 109 6.04 3.64 16.42
N GLY A 110 4.98 3.87 17.19
CA GLY A 110 3.91 4.83 16.87
C GLY A 110 2.88 4.37 15.83
N ASN A 111 2.95 3.12 15.37
CA ASN A 111 1.85 2.53 14.59
C ASN A 111 0.55 2.52 15.39
N THR A 112 -0.57 2.78 14.73
CA THR A 112 -1.90 2.89 15.38
C THR A 112 -2.67 1.56 15.45
N ARG A 113 -2.28 0.52 14.69
CA ARG A 113 -3.01 -0.75 14.60
C ARG A 113 -2.12 -1.96 14.85
N VAL A 114 -0.99 -2.10 14.17
CA VAL A 114 0.00 -3.16 14.39
C VAL A 114 1.13 -2.59 15.24
N THR A 115 1.08 -2.87 16.55
CA THR A 115 1.98 -2.26 17.55
C THR A 115 3.05 -3.26 18.00
N ALA A 116 4.17 -2.73 18.53
CA ALA A 116 5.21 -3.56 19.15
C ALA A 116 4.84 -4.06 20.56
N ILE A 117 3.79 -3.49 21.18
CA ILE A 117 3.43 -3.78 22.57
C ILE A 117 2.19 -4.69 22.56
N PRO A 118 2.32 -5.94 23.04
CA PRO A 118 1.19 -6.87 23.08
C PRO A 118 -0.03 -6.30 23.78
N GLY A 119 -1.22 -6.56 23.24
CA GLY A 119 -2.51 -6.11 23.77
C GLY A 119 -2.85 -4.63 23.53
N THR A 120 -1.99 -3.86 22.87
CA THR A 120 -2.25 -2.44 22.53
C THR A 120 -2.65 -2.23 21.07
N GLY A 121 -2.46 -3.25 20.23
CA GLY A 121 -2.78 -3.25 18.82
C GLY A 121 -4.19 -3.73 18.49
N GLU A 122 -4.44 -3.91 17.20
CA GLU A 122 -5.66 -4.51 16.68
C GLU A 122 -5.60 -6.03 16.82
N VAL A 123 -6.61 -6.58 17.48
CA VAL A 123 -6.76 -8.02 17.68
C VAL A 123 -7.46 -8.63 16.46
N ALA A 124 -6.90 -9.73 15.95
CA ALA A 124 -7.51 -10.52 14.89
C ALA A 124 -8.75 -11.27 15.41
N ARG A 125 -9.56 -11.81 14.49
CA ARG A 125 -10.74 -12.62 14.85
C ARG A 125 -10.38 -13.88 15.66
N SER A 126 -9.13 -14.31 15.59
CA SER A 126 -8.58 -15.41 16.38
C SER A 126 -8.33 -15.05 17.86
N GLY A 127 -8.46 -13.78 18.24
CA GLY A 127 -8.18 -13.30 19.60
C GLY A 127 -6.71 -12.94 19.86
N TYR A 128 -5.82 -13.13 18.87
CA TYR A 128 -4.42 -12.74 18.94
C TYR A 128 -4.16 -11.39 18.28
N ASP A 129 -3.13 -10.67 18.74
CA ASP A 129 -2.68 -9.43 18.11
C ASP A 129 -2.32 -9.66 16.63
N LYS A 130 -2.65 -8.69 15.79
CA LYS A 130 -2.19 -8.68 14.40
C LYS A 130 -0.70 -8.44 14.35
N ASN A 131 -0.03 -9.28 13.57
CA ASN A 131 1.40 -9.13 13.26
C ASN A 131 1.61 -8.22 12.04
N TYR A 132 2.84 -7.73 11.91
CA TYR A 132 3.27 -6.97 10.74
C TYR A 132 3.25 -7.84 9.48
N ASP A 133 2.61 -7.34 8.42
CA ASP A 133 2.48 -8.03 7.15
C ASP A 133 3.71 -7.80 6.26
N TYR A 134 4.78 -8.58 6.52
CA TYR A 134 6.00 -8.53 5.73
C TYR A 134 5.79 -8.92 4.27
N LYS A 135 4.81 -9.78 3.96
CA LYS A 135 4.53 -10.16 2.56
C LYS A 135 4.02 -8.97 1.77
N ALA A 136 3.09 -8.22 2.34
CA ALA A 136 2.60 -6.98 1.73
C ALA A 136 3.73 -5.96 1.50
N THR A 137 4.67 -5.83 2.45
CA THR A 137 5.84 -4.95 2.31
C THR A 137 6.76 -5.37 1.17
N ILE A 138 7.08 -6.67 1.08
CA ILE A 138 7.90 -7.20 -0.02
C ILE A 138 7.23 -6.93 -1.37
N TYR A 139 5.93 -7.23 -1.50
CA TYR A 139 5.20 -6.99 -2.75
C TYR A 139 5.10 -5.50 -3.10
N ALA A 140 4.85 -4.64 -2.11
CA ALA A 140 4.80 -3.20 -2.32
C ALA A 140 6.15 -2.67 -2.82
N PHE A 141 7.26 -3.04 -2.17
CA PHE A 141 8.59 -2.59 -2.55
C PHE A 141 9.01 -3.14 -3.91
N GLU A 142 8.80 -4.43 -4.19
CA GLU A 142 9.18 -5.02 -5.46
C GLU A 142 8.38 -4.41 -6.63
N LEU A 143 7.05 -4.33 -6.51
CA LEU A 143 6.23 -3.75 -7.57
C LEU A 143 6.50 -2.23 -7.71
N GLY A 144 6.70 -1.53 -6.59
CA GLY A 144 7.11 -0.13 -6.58
C GLY A 144 8.47 0.10 -7.25
N SER A 145 9.44 -0.82 -7.08
CA SER A 145 10.76 -0.74 -7.71
C SER A 145 10.65 -0.75 -9.23
N VAL A 146 9.76 -1.58 -9.79
CA VAL A 146 9.53 -1.69 -11.23
C VAL A 146 8.82 -0.44 -11.74
N LEU A 147 7.72 -0.05 -11.09
CA LEU A 147 6.88 1.06 -11.53
C LEU A 147 7.56 2.43 -11.42
N LEU A 148 8.44 2.59 -10.43
CA LEU A 148 9.16 3.85 -10.15
C LEU A 148 10.64 3.80 -10.54
N GLN A 149 11.11 2.69 -11.13
CA GLN A 149 12.51 2.47 -11.49
C GLN A 149 13.49 2.71 -10.32
N SER A 150 13.15 2.17 -9.14
CA SER A 150 13.87 2.41 -7.89
C SER A 150 14.66 1.18 -7.43
N GLU A 151 15.97 1.21 -7.62
CA GLU A 151 16.87 0.18 -7.11
C GLU A 151 16.84 0.10 -5.57
N THR A 152 16.66 1.23 -4.88
CA THR A 152 16.51 1.26 -3.42
C THR A 152 15.34 0.39 -2.96
N LEU A 153 14.19 0.48 -3.63
CA LEU A 153 13.03 -0.34 -3.27
C LEU A 153 13.27 -1.82 -3.55
N HIS A 154 13.93 -2.15 -4.67
CA HIS A 154 14.28 -3.54 -4.96
C HIS A 154 15.22 -4.13 -3.91
N ASN A 155 16.28 -3.40 -3.53
CA ASN A 155 17.24 -3.82 -2.52
C ASN A 155 16.57 -3.98 -1.15
N GLU A 156 15.68 -3.06 -0.79
CA GLU A 156 14.92 -3.17 0.45
C GLU A 156 13.98 -4.39 0.44
N ALA A 157 13.26 -4.65 -0.66
CA ALA A 157 12.40 -5.83 -0.79
C ALA A 157 13.18 -7.13 -0.52
N ARG A 158 14.41 -7.23 -1.05
CA ARG A 158 15.31 -8.37 -0.80
C ARG A 158 15.76 -8.45 0.65
N LEU A 159 16.11 -7.33 1.28
CA LEU A 159 16.50 -7.29 2.69
C LEU A 159 15.35 -7.78 3.59
N VAL A 160 14.13 -7.28 3.36
CA VAL A 160 12.93 -7.75 4.07
C VAL A 160 12.67 -9.25 3.83
N ALA A 161 12.80 -9.71 2.60
CA ALA A 161 12.64 -11.13 2.25
C ALA A 161 13.69 -12.02 2.95
N SER A 162 14.93 -11.54 3.08
CA SER A 162 15.99 -12.23 3.82
C SER A 162 15.67 -12.29 5.31
N TYR A 163 15.20 -11.18 5.90
CA TYR A 163 14.82 -11.12 7.32
C TYR A 163 13.76 -12.16 7.68
N VAL A 164 12.74 -12.33 6.82
CA VAL A 164 11.68 -13.33 7.05
C VAL A 164 12.02 -14.73 6.54
N GLY A 165 13.24 -14.96 6.03
CA GLY A 165 13.74 -16.26 5.62
C GLY A 165 13.16 -16.79 4.30
N TYR A 166 12.72 -15.92 3.39
CA TYR A 166 12.26 -16.34 2.05
C TYR A 166 13.40 -16.52 1.06
N ILE A 167 14.53 -15.86 1.31
CA ILE A 167 15.75 -15.97 0.51
C ILE A 167 16.96 -16.03 1.44
N HIS A 168 18.05 -16.64 0.96
CA HIS A 168 19.30 -16.85 1.69
C HIS A 168 20.45 -16.15 0.98
#